data_AF-U6LS10-F1
#
_entry.id   AF-U6LS10-F1
#
_cell.length_a   1.000
_cell.length_b   1.000
_cell.length_c   1.000
_cell.angle_alpha   90.00
_cell.angle_beta   90.00
_cell.angle_gamma   90.00
#
_symmetry.space_group_name_H-M   'P 1'
#
loop_
_entity.id
_entity.type
_entity.pdbx_description
1 polymer ?
#
loop_
_entity_poly.entity_id
_entity_poly.type
_entity_poly.pdbx_seq_one_letter_code
_entity_poly.pdbx_strand_id
1 'polypeptide(L)'
;MAAAKFLSLATAAIFLLDTTGTIATESGTTTSTYAYAVQDGTEANCEAAVEHWKEALPNFSGLPPTYTTETDLYKNSQNVSFISLFNPKENPKVDCAYFTCPAKSETPAEDEDNEEPPPAVEGSGDSSHARQTRSGATAEKEVKALLCITTPNALTADTAPYTQSQWDQITTGLKGSAAAAVPTLLGFAAAAVGVLLL
;
A
#
# COMPACT_ATOMS: atom_id res chain seq x y z
N MET A 1 35.39 52.82 5.50
CA MET A 1 34.36 52.98 4.46
C MET A 1 34.56 51.90 3.42
N ALA A 2 33.60 50.97 3.30
CA ALA A 2 33.25 50.26 2.07
C ALA A 2 32.08 49.33 2.42
N ALA A 3 30.91 49.66 1.90
CA ALA A 3 29.68 48.89 1.96
C ALA A 3 29.49 48.17 0.63
N ALA A 4 29.01 46.92 0.66
CA ALA A 4 28.29 46.16 -0.38
C ALA A 4 28.46 44.66 -0.06
N LYS A 5 27.51 43.76 -0.23
CA LYS A 5 26.14 43.79 -0.78
C LYS A 5 25.48 42.50 -0.31
N PHE A 6 24.21 42.57 0.04
CA PHE A 6 23.35 41.40 0.25
C PHE A 6 23.33 40.52 -1.00
N LEU A 7 23.59 39.23 -0.84
CA LEU A 7 23.14 38.22 -1.80
C LEU A 7 22.44 37.10 -1.01
N SER A 8 21.12 37.22 -1.01
CA SER A 8 20.18 36.14 -0.74
C SER A 8 20.40 35.03 -1.77
N LEU A 9 20.78 33.84 -1.33
CA LEU A 9 20.51 32.61 -2.07
C LEU A 9 19.98 31.58 -1.08
N ALA A 10 18.75 31.15 -1.36
CA ALA A 10 18.03 30.11 -0.67
C ALA A 10 18.94 28.88 -0.49
N THR A 11 19.13 28.47 0.77
CA THR A 11 19.67 27.17 1.11
C THR A 11 18.73 26.13 0.52
N ALA A 12 19.19 25.47 -0.55
CA ALA A 12 18.54 24.34 -1.15
C ALA A 12 18.39 23.25 -0.07
N ALA A 13 17.15 23.07 0.40
CA ALA A 13 16.75 21.84 1.07
C ALA A 13 16.74 20.73 0.02
N ILE A 14 17.92 20.20 -0.28
CA ILE A 14 18.06 18.88 -0.88
C ILE A 14 17.61 17.92 0.23
N PHE A 15 16.30 17.65 0.27
CA PHE A 15 15.78 16.49 0.98
C PHE A 15 16.39 15.27 0.29
N LEU A 16 17.38 14.69 0.96
CA LEU A 16 17.81 13.33 0.76
C LEU A 16 16.57 12.45 0.92
N LEU A 17 16.13 11.83 -0.17
CA LEU A 17 15.19 10.72 -0.11
C LEU A 17 15.90 9.57 0.58
N ASP A 18 15.77 9.51 1.90
CA ASP A 18 16.15 8.33 2.67
C ASP A 18 15.21 7.19 2.29
N THR A 19 15.78 5.99 2.14
CA THR A 19 15.13 4.82 1.50
C THR A 19 14.22 4.07 2.49
N THR A 20 13.54 4.81 3.36
CA THR A 20 12.41 4.33 4.15
C THR A 20 11.19 5.06 3.61
N GLY A 21 10.34 4.37 2.87
CA GLY A 21 9.19 4.92 2.15
C GLY A 21 8.19 5.69 3.01
N THR A 22 8.56 6.91 3.37
CA THR A 22 7.67 7.94 3.91
C THR A 22 7.49 8.94 2.77
N ILE A 23 6.32 8.89 2.12
CA ILE A 23 5.88 10.01 1.29
C ILE A 23 5.49 11.11 2.27
N ALA A 24 6.44 11.98 2.60
CA ALA A 24 6.18 13.22 3.31
C ALA A 24 5.62 14.22 2.30
N THR A 25 4.30 14.17 2.09
CA THR A 25 3.58 15.30 1.49
C THR A 25 3.20 16.24 2.62
N GLU A 26 3.91 17.36 2.77
CA GLU A 26 3.41 18.50 3.55
C GLU A 26 2.20 19.11 2.83
N SER A 27 1.00 18.62 3.16
CA SER A 27 -0.29 19.30 2.96
C SER A 27 -1.34 18.65 3.86
N GLY A 28 -1.42 19.15 5.11
CA GLY A 28 -2.31 18.63 6.15
C GLY A 28 -1.84 17.28 6.69
N THR A 29 -1.72 17.15 8.01
CA THR A 29 -1.18 15.97 8.72
C THR A 29 -2.12 14.75 8.68
N THR A 30 -2.65 14.41 7.52
CA THR A 30 -3.51 13.22 7.35
C THR A 30 -2.61 12.02 7.15
N THR A 31 -2.21 11.39 8.26
CA THR A 31 -1.56 10.09 8.23
C THR A 31 -2.54 9.06 7.66
N SER A 32 -2.10 8.20 6.76
CA SER A 32 -2.92 7.13 6.13
C SER A 32 -2.20 5.79 6.22
N THR A 33 -2.95 4.69 6.09
CA THR A 33 -2.37 3.34 5.90
C THR A 33 -2.74 2.85 4.52
N TYR A 34 -1.99 1.88 3.98
CA TYR A 34 -2.28 1.30 2.68
C TYR A 34 -2.51 -0.20 2.78
N ALA A 35 -3.38 -0.71 1.91
CA ALA A 35 -3.61 -2.12 1.67
C ALA A 35 -3.38 -2.37 0.18
N TYR A 36 -2.62 -3.41 -0.15
CA TYR A 36 -2.33 -3.72 -1.55
C TYR A 36 -2.43 -5.21 -1.85
N ALA A 37 -2.81 -5.55 -3.07
CA ALA A 37 -2.79 -6.90 -3.59
C ALA A 37 -2.17 -6.87 -4.99
N VAL A 38 -1.01 -7.52 -5.15
CA VAL A 38 -0.40 -7.75 -6.47
C VAL A 38 -0.99 -9.02 -7.05
N GLN A 39 -1.35 -8.99 -8.32
CA GLN A 39 -2.11 -10.03 -9.00
C GLN A 39 -1.46 -10.34 -10.35
N ASP A 40 -1.33 -11.62 -10.66
CA ASP A 40 -0.78 -12.10 -11.92
C ASP A 40 -1.92 -12.56 -12.86
N GLY A 41 -1.74 -12.33 -14.16
CA GLY A 41 -2.56 -12.95 -15.20
C GLY A 41 -3.98 -12.38 -15.38
N THR A 42 -4.85 -13.21 -15.94
CA THR A 42 -6.19 -12.81 -16.43
C THR A 42 -7.26 -12.73 -15.33
N GLU A 43 -6.99 -13.28 -14.15
CA GLU A 43 -7.93 -13.33 -13.01
C GLU A 43 -7.80 -12.14 -12.05
N ALA A 44 -6.87 -11.23 -12.34
CA ALA A 44 -6.63 -10.03 -11.57
C ALA A 44 -7.83 -9.08 -11.61
N ASN A 45 -8.67 -9.11 -10.58
CA ASN A 45 -9.83 -8.24 -10.42
C ASN A 45 -10.02 -7.85 -8.93
N CYS A 46 -10.98 -6.98 -8.64
CA CYS A 46 -11.25 -6.54 -7.27
C CYS A 46 -11.61 -7.70 -6.32
N GLU A 47 -12.29 -8.73 -6.81
CA GLU A 47 -12.66 -9.90 -6.02
C GLU A 47 -11.44 -10.71 -5.59
N ALA A 48 -10.54 -11.01 -6.53
CA ALA A 48 -9.28 -11.69 -6.24
C ALA A 48 -8.41 -10.92 -5.23
N ALA A 49 -8.46 -9.58 -5.24
CA ALA A 49 -7.73 -8.77 -4.26
C ALA A 49 -8.35 -8.92 -2.86
N VAL A 50 -9.68 -8.93 -2.78
CA VAL A 50 -10.40 -9.16 -1.53
C VAL A 50 -10.16 -10.57 -1.00
N GLU A 51 -10.15 -11.59 -1.85
CA GLU A 51 -9.81 -12.96 -1.45
C GLU A 51 -8.38 -13.06 -0.93
N HIS A 52 -7.42 -12.47 -1.65
CA HIS A 52 -6.04 -12.37 -1.20
C HIS A 52 -5.94 -11.76 0.21
N TRP A 53 -6.64 -10.66 0.51
CA TRP A 53 -6.59 -10.11 1.86
C TRP A 53 -7.27 -11.01 2.90
N LYS A 54 -8.36 -11.70 2.56
CA LYS A 54 -9.06 -12.62 3.46
C LYS A 54 -8.20 -13.82 3.88
N GLU A 55 -7.30 -14.28 3.03
CA GLU A 55 -6.34 -15.33 3.35
C GLU A 55 -5.39 -14.97 4.50
N ALA A 56 -5.30 -13.70 4.90
CA ALA A 56 -4.59 -13.29 6.11
C ALA A 56 -5.33 -13.69 7.40
N LEU A 57 -6.67 -13.83 7.37
CA LEU A 57 -7.47 -14.04 8.58
C LEU A 57 -7.01 -15.23 9.43
N PRO A 58 -6.67 -16.41 8.87
CA PRO A 58 -6.16 -17.54 9.65
C PRO A 58 -4.84 -17.29 10.38
N ASN A 59 -4.06 -16.27 9.98
CA ASN A 59 -2.83 -15.89 10.69
C ASN A 59 -3.13 -15.24 12.05
N PHE A 60 -4.37 -14.81 12.29
CA PHE A 60 -4.82 -14.22 13.55
C PHE A 60 -5.55 -15.28 14.38
N SER A 61 -4.95 -15.72 15.48
CA SER A 61 -5.56 -16.70 16.41
C SER A 61 -6.67 -16.13 17.29
N GLY A 62 -7.04 -14.87 17.09
CA GLY A 62 -7.95 -14.09 17.92
C GLY A 62 -7.82 -12.60 17.62
N LEU A 63 -8.13 -11.76 18.60
CA LEU A 63 -7.95 -10.32 18.50
C LEU A 63 -6.50 -9.99 18.08
N PRO A 64 -6.28 -9.17 17.03
CA PRO A 64 -4.94 -8.76 16.65
C PRO A 64 -4.18 -8.14 17.83
N PRO A 65 -2.90 -8.52 18.04
CA PRO A 65 -2.10 -8.01 19.15
C PRO A 65 -1.81 -6.51 19.01
N THR A 66 -1.11 -5.94 19.98
CA THR A 66 -0.62 -4.55 19.88
C THR A 66 0.24 -4.35 18.64
N TYR A 67 -0.07 -3.30 17.88
CA TYR A 67 0.69 -2.96 16.68
C TYR A 67 2.06 -2.38 17.04
N THR A 68 3.11 -3.09 16.65
CA THR A 68 4.50 -2.62 16.69
C THR A 68 5.20 -3.09 15.41
N THR A 69 6.24 -2.38 14.98
CA THR A 69 7.07 -2.78 13.82
C THR A 69 7.83 -4.09 14.06
N GLU A 70 8.02 -4.46 15.33
CA GLU A 70 8.79 -5.64 15.73
C GLU A 70 7.94 -6.91 15.81
N THR A 71 6.62 -6.77 15.97
CA THR A 71 5.69 -7.91 16.02
C THR A 71 5.71 -8.66 14.69
N ASP A 72 6.16 -9.93 14.71
CA ASP A 72 6.33 -10.75 13.50
C ASP A 72 5.07 -10.85 12.63
N LEU A 73 3.89 -10.85 13.27
CA LEU A 73 2.60 -10.88 12.58
C LEU A 73 2.43 -9.71 11.60
N TYR A 74 2.98 -8.53 11.90
CA TYR A 74 2.86 -7.32 11.08
C TYR A 74 4.02 -7.12 10.11
N LYS A 75 5.01 -8.00 10.10
CA LYS A 75 6.04 -8.04 9.04
C LYS A 75 5.49 -8.61 7.74
N ASN A 76 4.39 -9.36 7.81
CA ASN A 76 3.64 -9.80 6.64
C ASN A 76 2.73 -8.68 6.14
N SER A 77 2.99 -8.18 4.94
CA SER A 77 2.23 -7.09 4.34
C SER A 77 0.78 -7.44 4.00
N GLN A 78 0.46 -8.72 3.78
CA GLN A 78 -0.91 -9.21 3.60
C GLN A 78 -1.71 -9.04 4.90
N ASN A 79 -1.09 -9.35 6.05
CA ASN A 79 -1.69 -9.15 7.37
C ASN A 79 -1.95 -7.67 7.65
N VAL A 80 -0.98 -6.81 7.35
CA VAL A 80 -1.11 -5.35 7.47
C VAL A 80 -2.19 -4.81 6.53
N SER A 81 -2.22 -5.27 5.27
CA SER A 81 -3.25 -4.87 4.31
C SER A 81 -4.65 -5.27 4.78
N PHE A 82 -4.81 -6.50 5.27
CA PHE A 82 -6.08 -7.01 5.78
C PHE A 82 -6.64 -6.15 6.92
N ILE A 83 -5.84 -5.88 7.96
CA ILE A 83 -6.29 -5.04 9.09
C ILE A 83 -6.45 -3.56 8.69
N SER A 84 -5.69 -3.07 7.71
CA SER A 84 -5.80 -1.66 7.31
C SER A 84 -7.13 -1.34 6.62
N LEU A 85 -7.74 -2.33 5.95
CA LEU A 85 -9.04 -2.20 5.27
C LEU A 85 -10.20 -2.00 6.25
N PHE A 86 -10.15 -2.66 7.40
CA PHE A 86 -11.15 -2.51 8.46
C PHE A 86 -10.70 -1.42 9.42
N ASN A 87 -10.63 -0.18 8.98
CA ASN A 87 -10.08 0.91 9.76
C ASN A 87 -10.98 1.24 10.98
N PRO A 88 -10.46 1.16 12.23
CA PRO A 88 -11.26 1.30 13.46
C PRO A 88 -11.56 2.76 13.85
N LYS A 89 -10.99 3.73 13.13
CA LYS A 89 -11.09 5.15 13.47
C LYS A 89 -12.47 5.70 13.12
N GLU A 90 -12.84 6.83 13.72
CA GLU A 90 -14.08 7.51 13.39
C GLU A 90 -14.07 7.97 11.92
N ASN A 91 -15.20 7.77 11.24
CA ASN A 91 -15.44 8.15 9.85
C ASN A 91 -14.34 7.69 8.86
N PRO A 92 -14.00 6.39 8.85
CA PRO A 92 -12.92 5.89 8.02
C PRO A 92 -13.28 6.03 6.53
N LYS A 93 -12.28 6.37 5.71
CA LYS A 93 -12.36 6.40 4.25
C LYS A 93 -11.43 5.35 3.67
N VAL A 94 -11.84 4.76 2.56
CA VAL A 94 -11.05 3.83 1.77
C VAL A 94 -11.14 4.28 0.31
N ASP A 95 -10.01 4.71 -0.23
CA ASP A 95 -9.88 5.15 -1.62
C ASP A 95 -8.97 4.16 -2.35
N CYS A 96 -9.49 3.49 -3.39
CA CYS A 96 -8.76 2.44 -4.10
C CYS A 96 -8.47 2.83 -5.56
N ALA A 97 -7.32 2.40 -6.05
CA ALA A 97 -6.91 2.50 -7.44
C ALA A 97 -6.41 1.14 -7.94
N TYR A 98 -6.86 0.77 -9.14
CA TYR A 98 -6.44 -0.44 -9.83
C TYR A 98 -5.36 -0.09 -10.85
N PHE A 99 -4.26 -0.83 -10.81
CA PHE A 99 -3.07 -0.62 -11.63
C PHE A 99 -2.85 -1.80 -12.56
N THR A 100 -2.39 -1.51 -13.77
CA THR A 100 -1.91 -2.50 -14.73
C THR A 100 -0.57 -2.03 -15.26
N CYS A 101 0.47 -2.83 -15.01
CA CYS A 101 1.81 -2.66 -15.51
C CYS A 101 1.99 -3.67 -16.66
N PRO A 102 2.05 -3.20 -17.92
CA PRO A 102 2.21 -4.10 -19.05
C PRO A 102 3.56 -4.81 -19.01
N ALA A 103 3.61 -6.02 -19.58
CA ALA A 103 4.86 -6.72 -19.84
C ALA A 103 5.80 -5.83 -20.65
N LYS A 104 7.09 -5.79 -20.29
CA LYS A 104 8.09 -5.19 -21.16
C LYS A 104 8.15 -6.02 -22.42
N SER A 105 7.73 -5.42 -23.53
CA SER A 105 7.89 -6.03 -24.85
C SER A 105 9.39 -6.25 -25.08
N GLU A 106 9.81 -7.49 -25.32
CA GLU A 106 11.12 -7.75 -25.89
C GLU A 106 11.13 -7.05 -27.25
N THR A 107 11.74 -5.88 -27.33
CA THR A 107 12.12 -5.30 -28.61
C THR A 107 12.95 -6.37 -29.31
N PRO A 108 12.58 -6.82 -30.53
CA PRO A 108 13.48 -7.65 -31.31
C PRO A 108 14.80 -6.89 -31.38
N ALA A 109 15.91 -7.52 -30.98
CA ALA A 109 17.20 -7.06 -31.44
C ALA A 109 17.08 -7.06 -32.96
N GLU A 110 17.06 -5.88 -33.57
CA GLU A 110 17.18 -5.76 -35.01
C GLU A 110 18.51 -6.42 -35.37
N ASP A 111 18.44 -7.44 -36.23
CA ASP A 111 19.59 -8.06 -36.86
C ASP A 111 20.31 -6.98 -37.69
N GLU A 112 21.22 -6.22 -37.07
CA GLU A 112 22.17 -5.38 -37.79
C GLU A 112 23.59 -5.94 -37.61
N ASP A 113 23.93 -6.91 -38.45
CA ASP A 113 25.32 -7.30 -38.71
C ASP A 113 25.80 -6.65 -40.03
N ASN A 114 26.89 -5.87 -39.89
CA ASN A 114 27.79 -5.19 -40.86
C ASN A 114 27.44 -3.72 -41.19
N GLU A 115 28.25 -2.69 -40.85
CA GLU A 115 29.72 -2.55 -40.90
C GLU A 115 30.35 -1.60 -39.82
N GLU A 116 31.70 -1.64 -39.75
CA GLU A 116 32.74 -1.11 -38.81
C GLU A 116 32.72 0.35 -38.20
N PRO A 117 33.54 0.63 -37.14
CA PRO A 117 33.51 1.82 -36.24
C PRO A 117 34.57 2.92 -36.56
N PRO A 118 34.81 3.98 -35.73
CA PRO A 118 33.97 5.01 -35.07
C PRO A 118 34.46 6.47 -35.42
N PRO A 119 34.05 7.55 -34.71
CA PRO A 119 34.85 7.96 -33.55
C PRO A 119 34.05 8.45 -32.33
N ALA A 120 34.75 8.39 -31.19
CA ALA A 120 34.30 8.71 -29.85
C ALA A 120 33.65 10.09 -29.67
N VAL A 121 32.59 10.15 -28.87
CA VAL A 121 32.30 11.31 -28.04
C VAL A 121 31.93 10.82 -26.64
N GLU A 122 32.76 11.22 -25.69
CA GLU A 122 32.65 11.00 -24.26
C GLU A 122 31.35 11.61 -23.70
N GLY A 123 30.63 10.84 -22.88
CA GLY A 123 29.37 11.26 -22.26
C GLY A 123 29.09 10.50 -20.96
N SER A 124 29.75 10.97 -19.91
CA SER A 124 29.69 10.62 -18.48
C SER A 124 28.30 10.29 -17.86
N GLY A 125 28.30 9.38 -16.87
CA GLY A 125 27.28 9.23 -15.80
C GLY A 125 26.71 7.81 -15.70
N ASP A 126 27.25 6.90 -14.87
CA ASP A 126 27.02 6.76 -13.40
C ASP A 126 25.53 6.58 -13.06
N SER A 127 25.02 5.57 -12.34
CA SER A 127 25.62 4.80 -11.24
C SER A 127 25.06 3.38 -11.21
N SER A 128 25.93 2.40 -10.99
CA SER A 128 25.59 1.06 -10.54
C SER A 128 25.07 1.10 -9.11
N HIS A 129 23.74 0.96 -8.92
CA HIS A 129 23.18 0.47 -7.66
C HIS A 129 22.52 -0.87 -7.92
N ALA A 130 23.02 -1.88 -7.21
CA ALA A 130 22.76 -3.29 -7.42
C ALA A 130 21.26 -3.60 -7.43
N ARG A 131 20.70 -3.85 -8.61
CA ARG A 131 19.50 -4.66 -8.76
C ARG A 131 19.84 -6.03 -8.18
N GLN A 132 19.18 -6.39 -7.08
CA GLN A 132 19.19 -7.76 -6.57
C GLN A 132 18.71 -8.68 -7.69
N THR A 133 19.68 -9.29 -8.35
CA THR A 133 19.49 -10.12 -9.52
C THR A 133 18.90 -11.43 -9.02
N ARG A 134 17.57 -11.60 -9.12
CA ARG A 134 17.06 -12.95 -9.40
C ARG A 134 17.41 -13.20 -10.87
N SER A 135 18.61 -13.73 -11.05
CA SER A 135 19.06 -14.29 -12.32
C SER A 135 18.26 -15.55 -12.58
N GLY A 136 17.13 -15.37 -13.25
CA GLY A 136 16.42 -16.39 -13.99
C GLY A 136 15.74 -15.65 -15.13
N ALA A 137 16.15 -15.90 -16.37
CA ALA A 137 15.51 -15.32 -17.54
C ALA A 137 14.02 -15.67 -17.50
N THR A 138 13.19 -14.72 -17.09
CA THR A 138 11.74 -14.79 -17.19
C THR A 138 11.31 -13.55 -17.90
N ALA A 139 10.68 -13.71 -19.07
CA ALA A 139 9.94 -12.65 -19.72
C ALA A 139 9.17 -11.84 -18.67
N GLU A 140 9.35 -10.52 -18.65
CA GLU A 140 8.65 -9.64 -17.71
C GLU A 140 7.16 -9.77 -17.97
N LYS A 141 6.41 -10.41 -17.06
CA LYS A 141 4.96 -10.64 -17.21
C LYS A 141 4.20 -9.36 -16.91
N GLU A 142 3.00 -9.23 -17.49
CA GLU A 142 2.04 -8.20 -17.08
C GLU A 142 1.71 -8.39 -15.60
N VAL A 143 1.80 -7.30 -14.82
CA VAL A 143 1.48 -7.27 -13.39
C VAL A 143 0.29 -6.36 -13.18
N LYS A 144 -0.70 -6.81 -12.42
CA LYS A 144 -1.86 -6.02 -12.01
C LYS A 144 -1.85 -5.84 -10.51
N ALA A 145 -2.45 -4.78 -10.00
CA ALA A 145 -2.54 -4.57 -8.56
C ALA A 145 -3.76 -3.72 -8.17
N LEU A 146 -4.32 -3.98 -6.99
CA LEU A 146 -5.24 -3.06 -6.33
C LEU A 146 -4.51 -2.44 -5.14
N LEU A 147 -4.46 -1.11 -5.07
CA LEU A 147 -3.94 -0.35 -3.94
C LEU A 147 -5.09 0.46 -3.34
N CYS A 148 -5.34 0.28 -2.06
CA CYS A 148 -6.31 1.03 -1.29
C CYS A 148 -5.59 1.84 -0.21
N ILE A 149 -5.97 3.10 -0.04
CA ILE A 149 -5.50 3.99 1.01
C ILE A 149 -6.64 4.16 2.00
N THR A 150 -6.35 3.97 3.28
CA THR A 150 -7.31 4.20 4.36
C THR A 150 -6.92 5.41 5.18
N THR A 151 -7.92 6.26 5.44
CA THR A 151 -7.74 7.55 6.11
C THR A 151 -8.79 7.72 7.22
N PRO A 152 -8.38 8.13 8.44
CA PRO A 152 -7.01 8.37 8.90
C PRO A 152 -6.20 7.07 9.09
N ASN A 153 -4.96 7.13 9.56
CA ASN A 153 -4.10 5.96 9.75
C ASN A 153 -4.79 4.92 10.65
N ALA A 154 -4.98 3.72 10.12
CA ALA A 154 -5.64 2.61 10.79
C ALA A 154 -4.80 2.06 11.96
N LEU A 155 -3.46 2.17 11.87
CA LEU A 155 -2.52 1.54 12.78
C LEU A 155 -1.77 2.61 13.59
N THR A 156 -1.82 2.47 14.90
CA THR A 156 -1.13 3.35 15.85
C THR A 156 -0.13 2.51 16.62
N ALA A 157 1.13 2.93 16.65
CA ALA A 157 2.17 2.23 17.39
C ALA A 157 1.76 2.05 18.86
N ASP A 158 2.14 0.91 19.43
CA ASP A 158 1.90 0.53 20.82
C ASP A 158 0.41 0.47 21.21
N THR A 159 -0.49 0.42 20.23
CA THR A 159 -1.93 0.30 20.43
C THR A 159 -2.48 -0.95 19.74
N ALA A 160 -3.40 -1.67 20.40
CA ALA A 160 -4.14 -2.74 19.75
C ALA A 160 -5.02 -2.15 18.62
N PRO A 161 -5.00 -2.71 17.40
CA PRO A 161 -5.79 -2.18 16.29
C PRO A 161 -7.31 -2.19 16.55
N TYR A 162 -7.80 -3.15 17.34
CA TYR A 162 -9.23 -3.35 17.57
C TYR A 162 -9.55 -3.61 19.03
N THR A 163 -10.79 -3.30 19.40
CA THR A 163 -11.47 -3.91 20.53
C THR A 163 -11.99 -5.31 20.16
N GLN A 164 -12.28 -6.14 21.16
CA GLN A 164 -12.86 -7.47 20.94
C GLN A 164 -14.17 -7.39 20.12
N SER A 165 -15.05 -6.44 20.45
CA SER A 165 -16.33 -6.29 19.75
C SER A 165 -16.16 -5.90 18.27
N GLN A 166 -15.18 -5.05 17.96
CA GLN A 166 -14.87 -4.68 16.56
C GLN A 166 -14.33 -5.90 15.79
N TRP A 167 -13.44 -6.67 16.41
CA TRP A 167 -12.89 -7.87 15.79
C TRP A 167 -13.94 -8.96 15.57
N ASP A 168 -14.85 -9.16 16.52
CA ASP A 168 -15.96 -10.10 16.39
C ASP A 168 -16.88 -9.70 15.21
N GLN A 169 -17.13 -8.40 15.02
CA GLN A 169 -17.89 -7.90 13.87
C GLN A 169 -17.16 -8.16 12.54
N ILE A 170 -15.86 -7.90 12.48
CA ILE A 170 -15.04 -8.15 11.28
C ILE A 170 -15.10 -9.64 10.91
N THR A 171 -14.80 -10.52 11.87
CA THR A 171 -14.76 -11.97 11.63
C THR A 171 -16.14 -12.57 11.34
N THR A 172 -17.20 -12.06 11.97
CA THR A 172 -18.58 -12.46 11.67
C THR A 172 -19.00 -12.03 10.28
N GLY A 173 -18.73 -10.77 9.90
CA GLY A 173 -19.02 -10.25 8.57
C GLY A 173 -18.33 -11.04 7.46
N LEU A 174 -17.09 -11.49 7.71
CA LEU A 174 -16.33 -12.31 6.77
C LEU A 174 -16.87 -13.75 6.67
N LYS A 175 -17.30 -14.36 7.77
CA LYS A 175 -17.92 -15.71 7.77
C LYS A 175 -19.30 -15.72 7.13
N GLY A 176 -20.04 -14.60 7.21
CA GLY A 176 -21.36 -14.44 6.60
C GLY A 176 -21.35 -13.99 5.14
N SER A 177 -20.22 -13.46 4.64
CA SER A 177 -20.10 -12.95 3.27
C SER A 177 -19.55 -14.03 2.32
N ALA A 178 -20.43 -14.84 1.75
CA ALA A 178 -20.20 -15.36 0.40
C ALA A 178 -20.21 -14.16 -0.56
N ALA A 179 -19.19 -14.03 -1.40
CA ALA A 179 -18.86 -12.85 -2.20
C ALA A 179 -20.08 -12.07 -2.76
N ALA A 180 -20.27 -10.84 -2.26
CA ALA A 180 -20.76 -9.64 -2.95
C ALA A 180 -21.30 -8.62 -1.92
N ALA A 181 -20.98 -7.34 -2.13
CA ALA A 181 -21.38 -6.16 -1.36
C ALA A 181 -20.66 -5.95 -0.02
N VAL A 182 -19.79 -4.93 -0.02
CA VAL A 182 -19.24 -4.27 1.17
C VAL A 182 -20.40 -3.92 2.12
N PRO A 183 -20.44 -4.45 3.35
CA PRO A 183 -21.44 -4.02 4.30
C PRO A 183 -21.11 -2.60 4.73
N THR A 184 -22.01 -1.66 4.43
CA THR A 184 -22.00 -0.30 4.98
C THR A 184 -22.24 -0.36 6.49
N LEU A 185 -21.23 -0.78 7.26
CA LEU A 185 -21.25 -0.73 8.73
C LEU A 185 -20.88 0.68 9.20
N LEU A 186 -21.76 1.63 8.90
CA LEU A 186 -21.82 2.91 9.61
C LEU A 186 -23.30 3.15 9.94
N GLY A 187 -23.70 2.73 11.13
CA GLY A 187 -25.06 2.87 11.63
C GLY A 187 -25.13 2.70 13.14
N PHE A 188 -24.50 3.61 13.89
CA PHE A 188 -24.90 3.84 15.28
C PHE A 188 -26.35 4.32 15.28
N ALA A 189 -27.28 3.55 15.86
CA ALA A 189 -28.64 4.00 16.12
C ALA A 189 -29.14 3.47 17.49
N ALA A 190 -29.03 4.37 18.46
CA ALA A 190 -29.84 4.60 19.66
C ALA A 190 -30.64 3.46 20.29
N ALA A 191 -30.39 3.24 21.58
CA ALA A 191 -31.33 2.59 22.50
C ALA A 191 -32.68 3.32 22.50
N ALA A 192 -33.76 2.60 22.20
CA ALA A 192 -35.12 3.02 22.54
C ALA A 192 -35.71 2.01 23.53
N VAL A 193 -35.73 2.42 24.79
CA VAL A 193 -36.52 1.81 25.87
C VAL A 193 -37.97 2.27 25.74
N GLY A 194 -38.92 1.34 25.89
CA GLY A 194 -40.32 1.60 26.21
C GLY A 194 -41.29 1.50 25.03
N VAL A 195 -42.53 0.99 25.15
CA VAL A 195 -43.37 0.51 26.24
C VAL A 195 -44.42 -0.41 25.61
N LEU A 196 -44.79 -1.51 26.28
CA LEU A 196 -45.99 -2.30 25.99
C LEU A 196 -47.24 -1.41 25.96
N LEU A 197 -48.05 -1.46 24.90
CA LEU A 197 -49.49 -1.25 25.00
C LEU A 197 -50.25 -2.12 23.96
N LEU A 198 -50.93 -3.14 24.52
CA LEU A 198 -52.21 -3.76 24.14
C LEU A 198 -52.52 -4.02 22.66
#